data_AF-A0A091AL13-F1
#
_entry.id   AF-A0A091AL13-F1
#
_cell.length_a   1.000
_cell.length_b   1.000
_cell.length_c   1.000
_cell.angle_alpha   90.00
_cell.angle_beta   90.00
_cell.angle_gamma   90.00
#
_symmetry.space_group_name_H-M   'P 1'
#
loop_
_entity.id
_entity.type
_entity.pdbx_description
1 polymer ?
#
loop_
_entity_poly.entity_id
_entity_poly.type
_entity_poly.pdbx_seq_one_letter_code
_entity_poly.pdbx_strand_id
1 'polypeptide(L)'
;METVLNFSDPFTWVFYGTVMIGMGMTMFANTAVALLGILILFMNTLILQSNLEDEANKRFVYEEFKQGHSIECGLWRGTRTIADPANGWILVEGQFIKGDTVLNDAGLCSVRGKEFPSSMAFEPLIFFLFSTAMSLLARLGIRAGTGLSYWSGKRVIKSTEKTNPQEVNDARS
;
A
#
# COMPACT_ATOMS: atom_id res chain seq x y z
N MET A 1 -13.26 -3.63 15.18
CA MET A 1 -12.19 -2.94 14.44
C MET A 1 -11.47 -4.01 13.66
N GLU A 2 -11.94 -4.29 12.43
CA GLU A 2 -11.21 -5.16 11.52
C GLU A 2 -10.11 -4.31 10.90
N THR A 3 -8.86 -4.72 11.13
CA THR A 3 -7.69 -4.03 10.58
C THR A 3 -7.64 -4.29 9.08
N VAL A 4 -7.54 -3.21 8.30
CA VAL A 4 -7.41 -3.16 6.83
C VAL A 4 -6.26 -4.05 6.28
N LEU A 5 -5.37 -4.52 7.17
CA LEU A 5 -4.25 -5.38 6.83
C LEU A 5 -4.38 -6.69 7.61
N ASN A 6 -4.86 -7.74 6.93
CA ASN A 6 -4.89 -9.09 7.47
C ASN A 6 -3.50 -9.72 7.26
N PHE A 7 -2.74 -9.93 8.34
CA PHE A 7 -1.39 -10.50 8.26
C PHE A 7 -1.33 -11.94 7.72
N SER A 8 -2.49 -12.61 7.59
CA SER A 8 -2.60 -13.91 6.92
C SER A 8 -2.75 -13.81 5.39
N ASP A 9 -3.04 -12.61 4.87
CA ASP A 9 -3.25 -12.38 3.44
C ASP A 9 -1.91 -12.17 2.71
N PRO A 10 -1.56 -12.99 1.70
CA PRO A 10 -0.37 -12.78 0.88
C PRO A 10 -0.30 -11.38 0.23
N PHE A 11 -1.45 -10.75 -0.08
CA PHE A 11 -1.47 -9.40 -0.66
C PHE A 11 -0.91 -8.34 0.30
N THR A 12 -1.15 -8.52 1.60
CA THR A 12 -0.61 -7.63 2.65
C THR A 12 0.92 -7.68 2.66
N TRP A 13 1.51 -8.87 2.53
CA TRP A 13 2.97 -9.03 2.49
C TRP A 13 3.58 -8.45 1.21
N VAL A 14 2.92 -8.63 0.07
CA VAL A 14 3.35 -8.02 -1.20
C VAL A 14 3.34 -6.49 -1.08
N PHE A 15 2.28 -5.91 -0.52
CA PHE A 15 2.16 -4.48 -0.28
C PHE A 15 3.28 -3.94 0.62
N TYR A 16 3.57 -4.60 1.76
CA TYR A 16 4.69 -4.18 2.60
C TYR A 16 6.03 -4.31 1.88
N GLY A 17 6.23 -5.38 1.11
CA GLY A 17 7.43 -5.57 0.30
C GLY A 17 7.65 -4.44 -0.70
N THR A 18 6.62 -4.07 -1.46
CA THR A 18 6.68 -2.99 -2.47
C THR A 18 6.92 -1.63 -1.83
N VAL A 19 6.31 -1.34 -0.67
CA VAL A 19 6.56 -0.13 0.11
C VAL A 19 8.03 -0.07 0.55
N MET A 20 8.57 -1.14 1.12
CA MET A 20 9.96 -1.20 1.56
C MET A 20 10.95 -1.03 0.40
N ILE A 21 10.67 -1.63 -0.75
CA ILE A 21 11.45 -1.44 -1.98
C ILE A 21 11.40 0.04 -2.41
N GLY A 22 10.21 0.65 -2.45
CA GLY A 22 10.04 2.06 -2.82
C GLY A 22 10.80 3.01 -1.89
N MET A 23 10.72 2.78 -0.57
CA MET A 23 11.49 3.55 0.42
C MET A 23 13.00 3.36 0.23
N GLY A 24 13.48 2.12 0.07
CA GLY A 24 14.89 1.82 -0.14
C GLY A 24 15.47 2.47 -1.40
N MET A 25 14.74 2.41 -2.51
CA MET A 25 15.10 3.10 -3.77
C MET A 25 15.18 4.62 -3.57
N THR A 26 14.24 5.19 -2.83
CA THR A 26 14.22 6.62 -2.52
C THR A 26 15.41 7.01 -1.63
N MET A 27 15.78 6.19 -0.64
CA MET A 27 16.87 6.49 0.29
C MET A 27 18.27 6.35 -0.33
N PHE A 28 18.55 5.25 -1.03
CA PHE A 28 19.92 4.86 -1.38
C PHE A 28 20.29 5.00 -2.85
N ALA A 29 19.30 5.03 -3.76
CA ALA A 29 19.60 4.96 -5.18
C ALA A 29 20.03 6.32 -5.78
N ASN A 30 20.48 6.30 -7.04
CA ASN A 30 20.71 7.53 -7.81
C ASN A 30 19.40 8.32 -8.01
N THR A 31 19.48 9.54 -8.56
CA THR A 31 18.30 10.42 -8.66
C THR A 31 17.19 9.82 -9.55
N ALA A 32 17.53 9.19 -10.67
CA ALA A 32 16.54 8.56 -11.55
C ALA A 32 15.78 7.41 -10.87
N VAL A 33 16.51 6.54 -10.16
CA VAL A 33 15.91 5.39 -9.45
C VAL A 33 15.15 5.84 -8.19
N ALA A 34 15.54 6.96 -7.58
CA ALA A 34 14.79 7.55 -6.47
C ALA A 34 13.40 8.03 -6.90
N LEU A 35 13.28 8.65 -8.09
CA LEU A 35 11.98 9.03 -8.66
C LEU A 35 11.11 7.78 -8.92
N LEU A 36 11.70 6.68 -9.37
CA LEU A 36 11.00 5.41 -9.51
C LEU A 36 10.51 4.88 -8.15
N GLY A 37 11.30 5.03 -7.09
CA GLY A 37 10.88 4.72 -5.72
C GLY A 37 9.66 5.52 -5.27
N ILE A 38 9.64 6.83 -5.55
CA ILE A 38 8.49 7.71 -5.25
C ILE A 38 7.25 7.28 -6.07
N LEU A 39 7.42 6.94 -7.36
CA LEU A 39 6.33 6.43 -8.19
C LEU A 39 5.74 5.14 -7.61
N ILE A 40 6.58 4.22 -7.15
CA ILE A 40 6.14 2.98 -6.50
C ILE A 40 5.32 3.31 -5.25
N LEU A 41 5.79 4.21 -4.38
CA LEU A 41 5.05 4.62 -3.18
C LEU A 41 3.70 5.26 -3.53
N PHE A 42 3.66 6.07 -4.59
CA PHE A 42 2.41 6.66 -5.09
C PHE A 42 1.41 5.59 -5.56
N MET A 43 1.86 4.62 -6.36
CA MET A 43 1.00 3.52 -6.82
C MET A 43 0.47 2.67 -5.66
N ASN A 44 1.29 2.38 -4.65
CA ASN A 44 0.83 1.68 -3.45
C ASN A 44 -0.24 2.50 -2.71
N THR A 45 -0.11 3.81 -2.70
CA THR A 45 -1.12 4.70 -2.09
C THR A 45 -2.46 4.65 -2.83
N LEU A 46 -2.44 4.60 -4.17
CA LEU A 46 -3.66 4.45 -4.96
C LEU A 46 -4.35 3.10 -4.70
N ILE A 47 -3.58 2.02 -4.59
CA ILE A 47 -4.11 0.68 -4.26
C ILE A 47 -4.72 0.68 -2.86
N LEU A 48 -4.05 1.31 -1.88
CA LEU A 48 -4.60 1.44 -0.53
C LEU A 48 -5.91 2.24 -0.55
N GLN A 49 -5.96 3.34 -1.30
CA GLN A 49 -7.18 4.13 -1.45
C GLN A 49 -8.32 3.32 -2.05
N SER A 50 -8.08 2.57 -3.14
CA SER A 50 -9.13 1.76 -3.76
C SER A 50 -9.66 0.68 -2.81
N ASN A 51 -8.78 0.07 -2.00
CA ASN A 51 -9.19 -0.95 -1.04
C ASN A 51 -10.02 -0.35 0.10
N LEU A 52 -9.65 0.84 0.60
CA LEU A 52 -10.43 1.54 1.62
C LEU A 52 -11.81 1.97 1.10
N GLU A 53 -11.87 2.46 -0.14
CA GLU A 53 -13.13 2.79 -0.80
C GLU A 53 -14.03 1.55 -0.95
N ASP A 54 -13.47 0.42 -1.40
CA ASP A 54 -14.21 -0.83 -1.52
C ASP A 54 -14.73 -1.36 -0.17
N GLU A 55 -13.91 -1.33 0.88
CA GLU A 55 -14.35 -1.71 2.24
C GLU A 55 -15.45 -0.78 2.78
N ALA A 56 -15.30 0.53 2.60
CA ALA A 56 -16.29 1.51 3.03
C ALA A 56 -17.62 1.30 2.30
N ASN A 57 -17.58 1.06 0.98
CA ASN A 57 -18.76 0.80 0.17
C ASN A 57 -19.47 -0.49 0.61
N LYS A 58 -18.72 -1.58 0.83
CA LYS A 58 -19.27 -2.85 1.35
C LYS A 58 -19.96 -2.66 2.70
N ARG A 59 -19.29 -1.97 3.65
CA ARG A 59 -19.87 -1.67 4.96
C ARG A 59 -21.15 -0.85 4.84
N PHE A 60 -21.14 0.18 4.00
CA PHE A 60 -22.32 1.02 3.75
C PHE A 60 -23.51 0.19 3.23
N VAL A 61 -23.31 -0.70 2.26
CA VAL A 61 -24.36 -1.60 1.74
C VAL A 61 -24.93 -2.48 2.86
N TYR A 62 -24.06 -3.09 3.69
CA TYR A 62 -24.52 -3.93 4.79
C TYR A 62 -25.32 -3.17 5.83
N GLU A 63 -24.88 -1.98 6.21
CA GLU A 63 -25.57 -1.14 7.20
C GLU A 63 -26.93 -0.66 6.68
N GLU A 64 -26.99 -0.19 5.44
CA GLU A 64 -28.21 0.27 4.81
C GLU A 64 -29.24 -0.85 4.63
N PHE A 65 -28.79 -2.04 4.25
CA PHE A 65 -29.65 -3.22 4.17
C PHE A 65 -30.20 -3.62 5.55
N LYS A 66 -29.39 -3.58 6.61
CA LYS A 66 -29.85 -3.81 7.99
C LYS A 66 -30.88 -2.77 8.45
N GLN A 67 -30.82 -1.56 7.92
CA GLN A 67 -31.81 -0.51 8.18
C GLN A 67 -33.10 -0.67 7.37
N GLY A 68 -33.22 -1.73 6.56
CA GLY A 68 -34.43 -2.02 5.78
C GLY A 68 -34.40 -1.48 4.35
N HIS A 69 -33.28 -0.93 3.87
CA HIS A 69 -33.19 -0.41 2.50
C HIS A 69 -32.97 -1.55 1.50
N SER A 70 -33.54 -1.40 0.31
CA SER A 70 -33.30 -2.29 -0.82
C SER A 70 -31.95 -1.99 -1.47
N ILE A 71 -31.22 -3.04 -1.86
CA ILE A 71 -29.96 -2.96 -2.58
C ILE A 71 -30.10 -3.58 -3.97
N GLU A 72 -29.34 -3.07 -4.93
CA GLU A 72 -29.28 -3.54 -6.30
C GLU A 72 -27.87 -4.09 -6.56
N CYS A 73 -27.78 -5.40 -6.78
CA CYS A 73 -26.50 -6.08 -7.04
C CYS A 73 -26.38 -6.44 -8.51
N GLY A 74 -25.26 -6.08 -9.12
CA GLY A 74 -24.90 -6.50 -10.47
C GLY A 74 -24.34 -7.93 -10.46
N LEU A 75 -24.88 -8.80 -11.30
CA LEU A 75 -24.29 -10.11 -11.59
C LEU A 75 -23.35 -10.01 -12.80
N TRP A 76 -22.37 -10.90 -12.86
CA TRP A 76 -21.36 -11.02 -13.93
C TRP A 76 -21.90 -11.23 -15.36
N ARG A 77 -23.23 -11.32 -15.55
CA ARG A 77 -23.90 -11.44 -16.87
C ARG A 77 -24.81 -10.25 -17.21
N GLY A 78 -24.65 -9.12 -16.51
CA GLY A 78 -25.47 -7.92 -16.74
C GLY A 78 -26.91 -8.04 -16.19
N THR A 79 -27.26 -9.16 -15.58
CA THR A 79 -28.49 -9.30 -14.80
C THR A 79 -28.32 -8.54 -13.49
N ARG A 80 -29.37 -7.82 -13.09
CA ARG A 80 -29.40 -7.10 -11.81
C ARG A 80 -30.39 -7.78 -10.89
N THR A 81 -30.00 -8.00 -9.65
CA THR A 81 -30.87 -8.58 -8.63
C THR A 81 -31.13 -7.54 -7.57
N ILE A 82 -32.40 -7.33 -7.24
CA ILE A 82 -32.82 -6.44 -6.17
C ILE A 82 -33.00 -7.30 -4.93
N ALA A 83 -32.13 -7.09 -3.94
CA ALA A 83 -32.28 -7.68 -2.63
C ALA A 83 -32.98 -6.66 -1.71
N ASP A 84 -34.13 -7.07 -1.17
CA ASP A 84 -34.99 -6.21 -0.36
C ASP A 84 -35.43 -6.97 0.90
N PRO A 85 -35.10 -6.46 2.10
CA PRO A 85 -35.51 -7.07 3.37
C PRO A 85 -37.02 -7.30 3.47
N ALA A 86 -37.84 -6.40 2.93
CA ALA A 86 -39.30 -6.52 2.94
C ALA A 86 -39.80 -7.71 2.10
N ASN A 87 -39.00 -8.14 1.13
CA ASN A 87 -39.29 -9.27 0.25
C ASN A 87 -38.66 -10.59 0.74
N GLY A 88 -38.28 -10.67 2.03
CA GLY A 88 -37.77 -11.90 2.66
C GLY A 88 -36.28 -12.17 2.40
N TRP A 89 -35.51 -11.16 1.97
CA TRP A 89 -34.06 -11.26 1.93
C TRP A 89 -33.47 -11.05 3.33
N ILE A 90 -32.48 -11.85 3.70
CA ILE A 90 -31.77 -11.74 4.98
C ILE A 90 -30.26 -11.60 4.75
N LEU A 91 -29.58 -10.94 5.69
CA LEU A 91 -28.12 -10.83 5.71
C LEU A 91 -27.56 -11.78 6.76
N VAL A 92 -26.76 -12.77 6.33
CA VAL A 92 -26.12 -13.76 7.20
C VAL A 92 -24.63 -13.80 6.86
N GLU A 93 -23.76 -13.57 7.84
CA GLU A 93 -22.29 -13.65 7.67
C GLU A 93 -21.73 -12.88 6.44
N GLY A 94 -22.32 -11.72 6.12
CA GLY A 94 -21.90 -10.90 4.97
C GLY A 94 -22.50 -11.32 3.63
N GLN A 95 -23.41 -12.29 3.62
CA GLN A 95 -24.10 -12.78 2.42
C GLN A 95 -25.59 -12.42 2.46
N PHE A 96 -26.15 -11.96 1.34
CA PHE A 96 -27.59 -11.71 1.22
C PHE A 96 -28.26 -12.97 0.66
N ILE A 97 -29.23 -13.52 1.41
CA ILE A 97 -29.82 -14.84 1.14
C ILE A 97 -31.34 -14.70 0.99
N LYS A 98 -31.89 -15.36 -0.02
CA LYS A 98 -33.33 -15.59 -0.17
C LYS A 98 -33.60 -16.93 -0.86
N GLY A 99 -34.15 -17.89 -0.12
CA GLY A 99 -34.33 -19.26 -0.62
C GLY A 99 -32.98 -19.84 -1.04
N ASP A 100 -32.88 -20.31 -2.28
CA ASP A 100 -31.65 -20.86 -2.85
C ASP A 100 -30.73 -19.79 -3.48
N THR A 101 -31.13 -18.53 -3.48
CA THR A 101 -30.32 -17.43 -4.04
C THR A 101 -29.42 -16.83 -2.97
N VAL A 102 -28.12 -16.79 -3.26
CA VAL A 102 -27.11 -16.19 -2.38
C VAL A 102 -26.33 -15.12 -3.16
N LEU A 103 -26.22 -13.93 -2.58
CA LEU A 103 -25.40 -12.83 -3.08
C LEU A 103 -24.23 -12.61 -2.11
N ASN A 104 -23.03 -12.95 -2.55
CA ASN A 104 -21.82 -12.90 -1.71
C ASN A 104 -20.98 -11.65 -1.91
N ASP A 105 -21.22 -10.89 -2.99
CA ASP A 105 -20.33 -9.81 -3.39
C ASP A 105 -20.99 -8.45 -3.19
N ALA A 106 -20.87 -7.93 -1.96
CA ALA A 106 -21.37 -6.59 -1.62
C ALA A 106 -20.65 -5.47 -2.37
N GLY A 107 -19.44 -5.71 -2.91
CA GLY A 107 -18.71 -4.73 -3.72
C GLY A 107 -19.38 -4.46 -5.08
N LEU A 108 -20.24 -5.37 -5.53
CA LEU A 108 -21.03 -5.22 -6.76
C LEU A 108 -22.47 -4.73 -6.48
N CYS A 109 -22.78 -4.39 -5.23
CA CYS A 109 -24.09 -3.94 -4.81
C CYS A 109 -24.10 -2.44 -4.55
N SER A 110 -25.17 -1.75 -4.94
CA SER A 110 -25.44 -0.36 -4.58
C SER A 110 -26.75 -0.24 -3.81
N VAL A 111 -26.86 0.79 -2.96
CA VAL A 111 -28.09 1.07 -2.22
C VAL A 111 -29.02 1.89 -3.10
N ARG A 112 -30.26 1.44 -3.26
CA ARG A 112 -31.18 2.07 -4.20
C ARG A 112 -31.53 3.49 -3.75
N GLY A 113 -31.24 4.48 -4.60
CA GLY A 113 -31.54 5.89 -4.33
C GLY A 113 -30.60 6.57 -3.32
N LYS A 114 -29.48 5.94 -2.97
CA LYS A 114 -28.42 6.56 -2.17
C LYS A 114 -27.09 6.49 -2.91
N GLU A 115 -26.32 7.55 -2.83
CA GLU A 115 -24.93 7.55 -3.29
C GLU A 115 -24.03 6.96 -2.21
N PHE A 116 -22.92 6.36 -2.64
CA PHE A 116 -21.91 5.88 -1.70
C PHE A 116 -21.29 7.03 -0.92
N PRO A 117 -20.92 6.82 0.35
CA PRO A 117 -20.16 7.80 1.09
C PRO A 117 -18.84 8.06 0.37
N SER A 118 -18.51 9.32 0.11
CA SER A 118 -17.20 9.67 -0.39
C SER A 118 -16.16 9.33 0.70
N SER A 119 -15.32 8.33 0.44
CA SER A 119 -14.17 8.07 1.30
C SER A 119 -13.24 9.29 1.18
N MET A 120 -13.00 9.96 2.29
CA MET A 120 -12.03 11.06 2.31
C MET A 120 -10.64 10.45 2.10
N ALA A 121 -9.97 10.81 1.01
CA ALA A 121 -8.64 10.33 0.62
C ALA A 121 -7.49 10.76 1.56
N PHE A 122 -7.80 11.21 2.78
CA PHE A 122 -6.85 11.77 3.72
C PHE A 122 -5.87 10.73 4.26
N GLU A 123 -6.34 9.52 4.60
CA GLU A 123 -5.49 8.47 5.18
C GLU A 123 -4.40 7.97 4.20
N PRO A 124 -4.71 7.57 2.95
CA PRO A 124 -3.69 7.20 1.98
C PRO A 124 -2.74 8.37 1.67
N LEU A 125 -3.27 9.59 1.57
CA LEU A 125 -2.45 10.76 1.26
C LEU A 125 -1.42 11.06 2.36
N ILE A 126 -1.81 10.99 3.64
CA ILE A 126 -0.87 11.14 4.75
C ILE A 126 0.22 10.06 4.67
N PHE A 127 -0.17 8.81 4.43
CA PHE A 127 0.78 7.70 4.32
C PHE A 127 1.83 7.97 3.22
N PHE A 128 1.39 8.43 2.05
CA PHE A 128 2.27 8.81 0.95
C PHE A 128 3.22 9.94 1.32
N LEU A 129 2.67 11.05 1.84
CA LEU A 129 3.46 12.23 2.19
C LEU A 129 4.49 11.89 3.28
N PHE A 130 4.08 11.15 4.30
CA PHE A 130 4.95 10.78 5.41
C PHE A 130 6.08 9.82 4.98
N SER A 131 5.75 8.73 4.28
CA SER A 131 6.74 7.77 3.80
C SER A 131 7.75 8.40 2.83
N THR A 132 7.27 9.27 1.93
CA THR A 132 8.12 9.99 0.98
C THR A 132 9.00 11.01 1.72
N ALA A 133 8.44 11.82 2.62
CA ALA A 133 9.19 12.82 3.38
C ALA A 133 10.30 12.17 4.22
N MET A 134 9.97 11.09 4.96
CA MET A 134 10.96 10.35 5.75
C MET A 134 12.06 9.74 4.88
N SER A 135 11.71 9.20 3.71
CA SER A 135 12.69 8.63 2.78
C SER A 135 13.62 9.69 2.20
N LEU A 136 13.10 10.88 1.87
CA LEU A 136 13.90 11.99 1.36
C LEU A 136 14.79 12.62 2.45
N LEU A 137 14.28 12.78 3.67
CA LEU A 137 15.08 13.26 4.80
C LEU A 137 16.20 12.26 5.13
N ALA A 138 15.91 10.97 5.14
CA ALA A 138 16.92 9.93 5.31
C ALA A 138 17.97 9.98 4.19
N ARG A 139 17.57 10.14 2.93
CA ARG A 139 18.48 10.33 1.79
C ARG A 139 19.40 11.53 1.98
N LEU A 140 18.87 12.67 2.42
CA LEU A 140 19.64 13.88 2.70
C LEU A 140 20.62 13.65 3.86
N GLY A 141 20.19 13.00 4.95
CA GLY A 141 21.04 12.66 6.08
C GLY A 141 22.18 11.70 5.72
N ILE A 142 21.90 10.66 4.94
CA ILE A 142 22.91 9.71 4.43
C ILE A 142 23.94 10.46 3.58
N ARG A 143 23.48 11.30 2.64
CA ARG A 143 24.36 12.08 1.76
C ARG A 143 25.18 13.11 2.53
N ALA A 144 24.59 13.79 3.51
CA ALA A 144 25.29 14.73 4.39
C ALA A 144 26.37 14.01 5.22
N GLY A 145 26.07 12.83 5.78
CA GLY A 145 27.03 12.00 6.52
C GLY A 145 28.19 11.50 5.66
N THR A 146 27.92 11.10 4.41
CA THR A 146 28.99 10.74 3.44
C THR A 146 29.81 11.95 2.99
N GLY A 147 29.20 13.13 2.86
CA GLY A 147 29.91 14.37 2.52
C GLY A 147 30.77 14.90 3.66
N LEU A 148 30.28 14.83 4.91
CA LEU A 148 31.03 15.22 6.10
C LEU A 148 32.21 14.28 6.37
N SER A 149 32.06 12.97 6.16
CA SER A 149 33.16 12.01 6.32
C SER A 149 34.26 12.18 5.27
N TYR A 150 33.90 12.60 4.05
CA TYR A 150 34.86 12.98 3.01
C TYR A 150 35.63 14.27 3.37
N TRP A 151 34.94 15.28 3.91
CA TRP A 151 35.57 16.55 4.34
C TRP A 151 36.33 16.45 5.67
N SER A 152 35.94 15.55 6.57
CA SER A 152 36.60 15.32 7.87
C SER A 152 37.94 14.59 7.76
N GLY A 153 38.35 14.13 6.56
CA GLY A 153 39.62 13.42 6.37
C GLY A 153 39.71 12.06 7.08
N LYS A 154 38.64 11.60 7.75
CA LYS A 154 38.56 10.23 8.28
C LYS A 154 38.31 9.28 7.11
N ARG A 155 39.40 8.89 6.44
CA ARG A 155 39.40 7.71 5.57
C ARG A 155 38.78 6.55 6.34
N VAL A 156 37.63 6.07 5.88
CA VAL A 156 37.16 4.74 6.22
C VAL A 156 38.23 3.79 5.68
N ILE A 157 39.10 3.32 6.57
CA ILE A 157 40.09 2.29 6.26
C ILE A 157 39.29 1.06 5.89
N LYS A 158 39.14 0.80 4.58
CA LYS A 158 38.77 -0.52 4.06
C LYS A 158 39.90 -1.46 4.47
N SER A 159 39.74 -2.11 5.62
CA SER A 159 40.63 -3.16 6.08
C SER A 159 40.29 -4.46 5.37
N THR A 160 40.69 -4.55 4.10
CA THR A 160 40.77 -5.76 3.26
C THR A 160 41.40 -5.25 1.96
N GLU A 161 42.63 -5.58 1.60
CA GLU A 161 43.05 -6.91 1.19
C GLU A 161 44.58 -6.96 1.01
N LYS A 162 45.16 -8.14 1.27
CA LYS A 162 46.58 -8.49 1.25
C LYS A 162 47.19 -8.35 -0.15
N THR A 163 48.37 -7.74 -0.33
CA THR A 163 49.42 -8.26 -1.23
C THR A 163 50.82 -7.66 -0.96
N ASN A 164 51.73 -8.55 -0.54
CA ASN A 164 53.21 -8.62 -0.63
C ASN A 164 54.15 -7.41 -0.38
N PRO A 165 55.14 -7.54 0.55
CA PRO A 165 56.31 -6.69 0.62
C PRO A 165 57.49 -7.33 -0.14
N GLN A 166 57.72 -6.92 -1.39
CA GLN A 166 58.97 -7.29 -2.08
C GLN A 166 59.33 -6.29 -3.17
N GLU A 167 59.85 -5.13 -2.76
CA GLU A 167 60.76 -4.31 -3.59
C GLU A 167 61.43 -3.25 -2.71
N VAL A 168 62.34 -3.70 -1.85
CA VAL A 168 63.39 -2.87 -1.27
C VAL A 168 64.67 -3.69 -1.36
N ASN A 169 65.40 -3.50 -2.45
CA ASN A 169 66.87 -3.41 -2.52
C ASN A 169 67.31 -3.40 -3.99
N ASP A 170 68.42 -2.70 -4.23
CA ASP A 170 69.07 -2.39 -5.52
C ASP A 170 68.52 -1.10 -6.17
N ALA A 171 69.25 -0.01 -6.35
CA ALA A 171 70.69 0.17 -6.42
C ALA A 171 71.14 1.50 -5.80
N ARG A 172 72.08 1.40 -4.87
CA ARG A 172 73.06 2.43 -4.56
C ARG A 172 74.43 1.79 -4.81
N SER A 173 74.98 2.03 -6.00
CA SER A 173 76.41 1.94 -6.30
C SER A 173 76.69 2.77 -7.53
#